data_AF-A0A356P9U5-F1
#
_entry.id   AF-A0A356P9U5-F1
#
_cell.length_a   1.000
_cell.length_b   1.000
_cell.length_c   1.000
_cell.angle_alpha   90.00
_cell.angle_beta   90.00
_cell.angle_gamma   90.00
#
_symmetry.space_group_name_H-M   'P 1'
#
loop_
_entity.id
_entity.type
_entity.pdbx_description
1 polymer ?
#
loop_
_entity_poly.entity_id
_entity_poly.type
_entity_poly.pdbx_seq_one_letter_code
_entity_poly.pdbx_strand_id
1 'polypeptide(L)' 'GLVRWAYPVHDLSMFLMTAAVIGHMYLGLLHPDSKAAMSGMLNGYVSTKFARAHHAQWYERLEKEQSERDE' A
#
# COMPACT_ATOMS: atom_id res chain seq x y z
N GLY A 1 -15.15 -24.69 24.64
CA GLY A 1 -14.63 -23.37 25.07
C GLY A 1 -14.25 -22.49 23.89
N LEU A 2 -13.35 -22.96 23.04
CA LEU A 2 -12.75 -22.19 21.94
C LEU A 2 -13.76 -21.61 20.93
N VAL A 3 -14.70 -22.44 20.43
CA VAL A 3 -15.72 -21.99 19.47
C VAL A 3 -16.61 -20.87 20.04
N ARG A 4 -16.88 -20.86 21.35
CA ARG A 4 -17.71 -19.83 21.98
C ARG A 4 -17.01 -18.46 22.03
N TRP A 5 -15.68 -18.44 22.11
CA TRP A 5 -14.88 -17.22 22.00
C TRP A 5 -14.60 -16.83 20.55
N ALA A 6 -14.59 -17.79 19.63
CA ALA A 6 -14.37 -17.53 18.22
C ALA A 6 -15.46 -16.63 17.62
N TYR A 7 -16.74 -16.81 17.98
CA TYR A 7 -17.83 -15.97 17.47
C TYR A 7 -17.65 -14.47 17.78
N PRO A 8 -17.56 -14.02 19.04
CA PRO A 8 -17.43 -12.59 19.32
C PRO A 8 -16.11 -12.00 18.79
N VAL A 9 -15.02 -12.77 18.77
CA VAL A 9 -13.74 -12.33 18.20
C VAL A 9 -13.83 -12.18 16.69
N HIS A 10 -14.48 -13.12 16.00
CA HIS A 10 -14.68 -13.06 14.56
C HIS A 10 -15.54 -11.85 14.17
N ASP A 11 -16.66 -11.64 14.86
CA ASP A 11 -17.56 -10.52 14.60
C ASP A 11 -16.87 -9.18 14.87
N LEU A 12 -16.13 -9.05 15.98
CA LEU A 12 -15.33 -7.86 16.25
C LEU A 12 -14.24 -7.62 15.19
N SER A 13 -13.56 -8.69 14.78
CA SER A 13 -12.54 -8.62 13.73
C SER A 13 -13.13 -8.19 12.39
N MET A 14 -14.35 -8.64 12.07
CA MET A 14 -15.08 -8.21 10.88
C MET A 14 -15.28 -6.69 10.88
N PHE A 15 -15.79 -6.11 11.97
CA PHE A 15 -15.98 -4.67 12.06
C PHE A 15 -14.67 -3.87 11.97
N LEU A 16 -13.61 -4.33 12.67
CA LEU A 16 -12.30 -3.68 12.61
C LEU A 16 -11.70 -3.73 11.20
N MET A 17 -11.81 -4.89 10.54
CA MET A 17 -11.29 -5.06 9.18
C MET A 17 -12.09 -4.22 8.18
N THR A 18 -13.41 -4.17 8.31
CA THR A 18 -14.25 -3.31 7.46
C THR A 18 -13.86 -1.84 7.60
N ALA A 19 -13.66 -1.35 8.83
CA ALA A 19 -13.20 0.03 9.05
C ALA A 19 -11.82 0.29 8.41
N ALA A 20 -10.87 -0.64 8.57
CA ALA A 20 -9.54 -0.55 7.96
C ALA A 20 -9.61 -0.54 6.42
N VAL A 21 -10.44 -1.40 5.82
CA VAL A 21 -10.65 -1.45 4.37
C VAL A 21 -11.25 -0.16 3.83
N ILE A 22 -12.24 0.42 4.53
CA ILE A 22 -12.80 1.73 4.14
C ILE A 22 -11.71 2.80 4.12
N GLY A 23 -10.89 2.87 5.19
CA GLY A 23 -9.76 3.80 5.24
C GLY A 23 -8.73 3.55 4.14
N HIS A 24 -8.41 2.28 3.87
CA HIS A 24 -7.47 1.90 2.82
C HIS A 24 -7.99 2.28 1.42
N MET A 25 -9.28 2.03 1.13
CA MET A 25 -9.92 2.42 -0.12
C MET A 25 -9.92 3.94 -0.30
N TYR A 26 -10.19 4.70 0.76
CA TYR A 26 -10.14 6.16 0.72
C TYR A 26 -8.73 6.67 0.35
N LEU A 27 -7.70 6.15 1.01
CA LEU A 27 -6.31 6.51 0.73
C LEU A 27 -5.85 6.06 -0.68
N GLY A 28 -6.28 4.88 -1.13
CA GLY A 28 -5.91 4.36 -2.44
C GLY A 28 -6.62 5.05 -3.61
N LEU A 29 -7.90 5.39 -3.47
CA LEU A 29 -8.73 5.88 -4.59
C LEU A 29 -8.92 7.39 -4.59
N LEU A 30 -9.14 8.00 -3.42
CA LEU A 30 -9.59 9.39 -3.31
C LEU A 30 -8.49 10.36 -2.91
N HIS A 31 -7.43 9.89 -2.25
CA HIS A 31 -6.34 10.75 -1.84
C HIS A 31 -5.56 11.27 -3.07
N PRO A 32 -5.52 12.59 -3.31
CA PRO A 32 -4.98 13.17 -4.53
C PRO A 32 -3.50 12.85 -4.75
N ASP A 33 -2.72 12.73 -3.68
CA ASP A 33 -1.30 12.37 -3.78
C ASP A 33 -1.09 10.90 -4.14
N SER A 34 -2.05 10.02 -3.84
CA SER A 34 -1.90 8.57 -3.99
C SER A 34 -2.58 8.01 -5.25
N LYS A 35 -3.19 8.85 -6.09
CA LYS A 35 -3.82 8.41 -7.35
C LYS A 35 -2.84 7.70 -8.30
N ALA A 36 -1.59 8.16 -8.32
CA ALA A 36 -0.53 7.49 -9.07
C ALA A 36 -0.23 6.07 -8.54
N ALA A 37 -0.43 5.83 -7.24
CA ALA A 37 -0.28 4.51 -6.63
C ALA A 37 -1.35 3.52 -7.14
N MET A 38 -2.60 3.97 -7.35
CA MET A 38 -3.65 3.14 -7.94
C MET A 38 -3.32 2.73 -9.38
N SER A 39 -2.87 3.69 -10.21
CA SER A 39 -2.38 3.38 -11.56
C SER A 39 -1.18 2.44 -11.52
N GLY A 40 -0.28 2.60 -10.55
CA GLY A 40 0.85 1.70 -10.32
C GLY A 40 0.43 0.29 -9.92
N MET A 41 -0.62 0.13 -9.13
CA MET A 41 -1.16 -1.18 -8.74
C MET A 41 -1.76 -1.94 -9.93
N LEU A 42 -2.40 -1.22 -10.86
CA LEU A 42 -3.03 -1.83 -12.04
C LEU A 42 -2.04 -2.06 -13.19
N ASN A 43 -1.19 -1.09 -13.49
CA ASN A 43 -0.28 -1.13 -14.63
C ASN A 43 1.12 -1.66 -14.27
N GLY A 44 1.46 -1.75 -12.99
CA GLY A 44 2.78 -2.17 -12.50
C GLY A 44 3.86 -1.08 -12.49
N TYR A 45 3.57 0.12 -13.02
CA TYR A 45 4.55 1.20 -13.16
C TYR A 45 4.08 2.52 -12.54
N VAL A 46 5.02 3.23 -11.92
CA VAL A 46 4.83 4.57 -11.37
C VAL A 46 5.89 5.53 -11.91
N SER A 47 5.58 6.84 -11.94
CA SER A 47 6.56 7.83 -12.38
C SER A 47 7.71 7.97 -11.37
N THR A 48 8.91 8.26 -11.88
CA THR A 48 10.10 8.52 -11.04
C THR A 48 9.88 9.66 -10.06
N LYS A 49 9.14 10.70 -10.47
CA LYS A 49 8.76 11.82 -9.60
C LYS A 49 7.90 11.36 -8.41
N PHE A 50 6.92 10.49 -8.65
CA PHE A 50 6.08 9.92 -7.58
C PHE A 50 6.88 9.01 -6.65
N ALA A 51 7.72 8.13 -7.21
CA ALA A 51 8.60 7.26 -6.45
C ALA A 51 9.55 8.06 -5.56
N ARG A 52 10.17 9.13 -6.07
CA ARG A 52 11.04 10.02 -5.29
C ARG A 52 10.28 10.77 -4.19
N ALA A 53 9.05 11.23 -4.46
CA ALA A 53 8.27 12.02 -3.50
C ALA A 53 7.71 11.17 -2.34
N HIS A 54 7.24 9.95 -2.61
CA HIS A 54 6.56 9.10 -1.61
C HIS A 54 7.40 7.93 -1.10
N HIS A 55 8.42 7.51 -1.87
CA HIS A 55 9.28 6.37 -1.57
C HIS A 55 10.75 6.68 -1.86
N ALA A 56 11.23 7.87 -1.45
CA ALA A 56 12.58 8.37 -1.71
C ALA A 56 13.68 7.34 -1.44
N GLN A 57 13.67 6.71 -0.27
CA GLN A 57 14.68 5.71 0.11
C GLN A 57 14.66 4.46 -0.79
N TRP A 58 13.49 4.03 -1.26
CA TRP A 58 13.38 2.91 -2.17
C TRP A 58 13.91 3.30 -3.56
N TYR A 59 13.56 4.50 -4.04
CA TYR A 59 14.04 5.03 -5.30
C TYR A 59 15.58 5.20 -5.31
N GLU A 60 16.17 5.76 -4.25
CA GLU A 60 17.62 5.91 -4.11
C GLU A 60 18.37 4.57 -4.08
N ARG A 61 17.77 3.54 -3.48
CA ARG A 61 18.35 2.19 -3.52
C ARG A 61 18.34 1.62 -4.94
N LEU A 62 17.24 1.79 -5.67
CA LEU A 62 17.15 1.33 -7.06
C LEU A 62 18.15 2.03 -7.99
N GLU A 63 18.36 3.34 -7.83
CA GLU A 63 19.37 4.07 -8.62
C GLU A 63 20.79 3.53 -8.37
N LYS A 64 21.12 3.19 -7.12
CA LYS A 64 22.42 2.58 -6.77
C LYS A 64 22.57 1.19 -7.36
N GLU A 65 21.58 0.32 -7.17
CA GLU A 65 21.58 -1.05 -7.72
C GLU A 65 21.68 -1.05 -9.25
N GLN A 66 21.08 -0.06 -9.91
CA GLN A 66 21.21 0.11 -11.36
C GLN A 66 22.63 0.53 -11.75
N SER A 67 23.23 1.51 -11.04
CA SER A 67 24.62 1.93 -11.28
C SER A 67 25.60 0.76 -11.13
N GLU A 68 25.47 -0.04 -10.06
CA GLU A 68 26.35 -1.18 -9.78
C GLU A 68 26.20 -2.33 -10.79
N ARG A 69 25.03 -2.49 -11.43
CA ARG A 69 24.82 -3.50 -12.47
C ARG A 69 25.37 -3.08 -13.83
N ASP A 70 25.38 -1.78 -14.08
CA ASP A 70 25.81 -1.20 -15.34
C ASP A 70 27.35 -0.94 -15.35
N GLU A 71 28.03 -1.12 -14.20
CA GLU A 71 29.49 -1.21 -13.99
C GLU A 71 30.05 -2.63 -14.24
#